data_AF-A0A8C9WUK2-F1
#
_entry.id   AF-A0A8C9WUK2-F1
#
_cell.length_a   1.000
_cell.length_b   1.000
_cell.length_c   1.000
_cell.angle_alpha   90.00
_cell.angle_beta   90.00
_cell.angle_gamma   90.00
#
_symmetry.space_group_name_H-M   'P 1'
#
loop_
_entity.id
_entity.type
_entity.pdbx_description
1 polymer ?
#
loop_
_entity_poly.entity_id
_entity_poly.type
_entity_poly.pdbx_seq_one_letter_code
_entity_poly.pdbx_strand_id
1 'polypeptide(L)'
;HIFLIFQSADLGGLLDLETLYRGVEQNLNQSRRARRQAVDRAYNIEVLLGVDDSVVQFHGKEHVQKYLLTLMNIVNEIYHDQSLGARINVVLVRIILLGYGKSMSLIELGNPSQSLENVCRWAFLQQKQDTGDAEYHDHAIFLTRQEFGPTGMQGYAPVTGMCHPVRSCTLNHEDGFSSAFVVAHETGHVLGMEHDGQGNRCGDEVHMGSIMAPLVQAAFHRFHWSRCSQQELGRYLHSYDCLRDDPFDHDWPSLPQLPGIHYSMNEQCRFDFGAGYMMCTAYRTFDPCKQLWCSHPDNPFFCKTKKGPPIDGTMCDRGKHCFKGHCIWLTPDILKQDGNWGMWSKFGSCSRTCGGGVRFRTRECDNPIPANGGRTCFGPNYEFQLCNTEECASIFSDFREEQCRMWNPKFEYQNSKHHWLPFEHSDPKERCHLYCQSKETGDVVNMQRMVHDGTRCSYKEPYSICVRGDCVVSTASGGATPLLLLMRAFGDHQGVVSKKCP
;
A
#
# COMPACT_ATOMS: atom_id res chain seq x y z
N HIS A 1 18.19 -2.31 40.65
CA HIS A 1 17.60 -1.69 41.85
C HIS A 1 16.22 -1.15 41.49
N ILE A 2 15.26 -1.35 42.39
CA ILE A 2 13.85 -0.91 42.41
C ILE A 2 12.84 -1.94 41.87
N PHE A 3 12.16 -2.51 42.86
CA PHE A 3 11.02 -3.43 42.88
C PHE A 3 9.74 -2.77 42.33
N LEU A 4 8.86 -3.55 41.72
CA LEU A 4 7.44 -3.22 41.60
C LEU A 4 6.63 -4.18 42.50
N ILE A 5 5.97 -3.58 43.48
CA ILE A 5 5.09 -4.21 44.47
C ILE A 5 3.69 -4.29 43.86
N PHE A 6 3.12 -5.49 43.77
CA PHE A 6 1.68 -5.67 43.55
C PHE A 6 0.98 -5.66 44.91
N GLN A 7 0.13 -4.67 45.15
CA GLN A 7 -0.81 -4.65 46.27
C GLN A 7 -2.21 -4.92 45.74
N SER A 8 -2.80 -6.00 46.27
CA SER A 8 -4.16 -6.46 46.05
C SER A 8 -5.18 -5.47 46.60
N ALA A 9 -6.12 -5.01 45.77
CA ALA A 9 -7.35 -4.37 46.19
C ALA A 9 -8.52 -5.32 45.93
N ASP A 10 -9.20 -5.67 47.03
CA ASP A 10 -10.41 -6.47 47.09
C ASP A 10 -11.62 -5.58 46.76
N LEU A 11 -12.49 -6.04 45.86
CA LEU A 11 -13.77 -5.39 45.55
C LEU A 11 -14.78 -6.48 45.17
N GLY A 12 -15.56 -6.88 46.17
CA GLY A 12 -16.72 -7.71 46.02
C GLY A 12 -17.85 -7.00 45.25
N GLY A 13 -18.49 -7.74 44.36
CA GLY A 13 -19.69 -7.34 43.65
C GLY A 13 -20.08 -8.44 42.67
N LEU A 14 -21.01 -9.32 43.08
CA LEU A 14 -21.60 -10.35 42.22
C LEU A 14 -22.29 -9.67 41.01
N LEU A 15 -21.63 -9.72 39.86
CA LEU A 15 -22.22 -9.46 38.55
C LEU A 15 -22.16 -10.77 37.75
N ASP A 16 -23.34 -11.15 37.27
CA ASP A 16 -23.70 -12.41 36.64
C ASP A 16 -22.71 -12.89 35.56
N LEU A 17 -21.98 -13.97 35.88
CA LEU A 17 -20.90 -14.57 35.09
C LEU A 17 -21.38 -15.00 33.67
N GLU A 18 -22.66 -15.27 33.51
CA GLU A 18 -23.28 -15.71 32.26
C GLU A 18 -23.46 -14.56 31.25
N THR A 19 -23.64 -13.33 31.75
CA THR A 19 -23.76 -12.12 30.91
C THR A 19 -22.40 -11.66 30.38
N LEU A 20 -21.34 -11.81 31.19
CA LEU A 20 -19.95 -11.57 30.80
C LEU A 20 -19.47 -12.56 29.74
N TYR A 21 -19.84 -13.84 29.85
CA TYR A 21 -19.47 -14.87 28.85
C TYR A 21 -20.11 -14.62 27.48
N ARG A 22 -21.39 -14.20 27.44
CA ARG A 22 -22.08 -13.84 26.18
C ARG A 22 -21.51 -12.56 25.55
N GLY A 23 -21.13 -11.57 26.34
CA GLY A 23 -20.48 -10.34 25.86
C GLY A 23 -19.08 -10.61 25.28
N VAL A 24 -18.33 -11.54 25.88
CA VAL A 24 -17.01 -11.95 25.39
C VAL A 24 -17.12 -12.80 24.11
N GLU A 25 -18.08 -13.71 24.00
CA GLU A 25 -18.32 -14.48 22.76
C GLU A 25 -18.81 -13.61 21.59
N GLN A 26 -19.66 -12.61 21.84
CA GLN A 26 -20.11 -11.68 20.81
C GLN A 26 -18.97 -10.76 20.33
N ASN A 27 -18.11 -10.29 21.23
CA ASN A 27 -16.90 -9.54 20.87
C ASN A 27 -15.87 -10.42 20.14
N LEU A 28 -15.68 -11.67 20.54
CA LEU A 28 -14.82 -12.63 19.82
C LEU A 28 -15.37 -12.97 18.43
N ASN A 29 -16.69 -13.04 18.26
CA ASN A 29 -17.34 -13.33 16.99
C ASN A 29 -17.41 -12.09 16.06
N GLN A 30 -17.56 -10.87 16.59
CA GLN A 30 -17.39 -9.63 15.83
C GLN A 30 -15.93 -9.45 15.40
N SER A 31 -14.98 -9.72 16.31
CA SER A 31 -13.55 -9.70 16.01
C SER A 31 -13.19 -10.75 14.95
N ARG A 32 -13.76 -11.96 15.01
CA ARG A 32 -13.58 -13.02 13.99
C ARG A 32 -14.26 -12.71 12.65
N ARG A 33 -15.41 -12.02 12.63
CA ARG A 33 -16.08 -11.57 11.40
C ARG A 33 -15.33 -10.41 10.73
N ALA A 34 -14.88 -9.42 11.49
CA ALA A 34 -14.00 -8.35 11.01
C ALA A 34 -12.65 -8.91 10.52
N ARG A 35 -12.07 -9.88 11.24
CA ARG A 35 -10.83 -10.58 10.86
C ARG A 35 -10.96 -11.47 9.63
N ARG A 36 -12.17 -11.90 9.24
CA ARG A 36 -12.42 -12.61 7.96
C ARG A 36 -12.66 -11.66 6.79
N GLN A 37 -13.06 -10.41 7.03
CA GLN A 37 -13.26 -9.38 6.01
C GLN A 37 -11.97 -8.61 5.67
N ALA A 38 -10.97 -8.63 6.57
CA ALA A 38 -9.70 -7.90 6.42
C ALA A 38 -8.60 -8.65 5.63
N VAL A 39 -8.84 -9.90 5.21
CA VAL A 39 -7.80 -10.74 4.58
C VAL A 39 -7.54 -10.36 3.12
N ASP A 40 -8.43 -9.58 2.50
CA ASP A 40 -8.47 -9.42 1.04
C ASP A 40 -8.40 -7.95 0.57
N ARG A 41 -8.03 -6.99 1.44
CA ARG A 41 -7.87 -5.58 1.02
C ARG A 41 -6.39 -5.22 0.91
N ALA A 42 -5.99 -4.71 -0.25
CA ALA A 42 -4.65 -4.16 -0.45
C ALA A 42 -4.48 -2.89 0.39
N TYR A 43 -3.26 -2.65 0.83
CA TYR A 43 -2.84 -1.43 1.52
C TYR A 43 -2.00 -0.59 0.56
N ASN A 44 -2.16 0.72 0.57
CA ASN A 44 -1.41 1.64 -0.28
C ASN A 44 -0.56 2.54 0.64
N ILE A 45 0.71 2.72 0.32
CA ILE A 45 1.59 3.69 0.98
C ILE A 45 1.83 4.80 -0.04
N GLU A 46 1.21 5.96 0.18
CA GLU A 46 1.43 7.16 -0.63
C GLU A 46 2.77 7.82 -0.24
N VAL A 47 3.70 7.88 -1.18
CA VAL A 47 5.10 8.26 -0.94
C VAL A 47 5.45 9.62 -1.54
N LEU A 48 5.94 10.51 -0.67
CA LEU A 48 6.73 11.67 -1.04
C LEU A 48 8.21 11.27 -1.17
N LEU A 49 8.79 11.44 -2.36
CA LEU A 49 10.20 11.17 -2.60
C LEU A 49 11.01 12.47 -2.61
N GLY A 50 11.80 12.69 -1.56
CA GLY A 50 12.77 13.78 -1.45
C GLY A 50 14.15 13.33 -1.93
N VAL A 51 14.76 14.11 -2.83
CA VAL A 51 16.05 13.75 -3.43
C VAL A 51 16.99 14.92 -3.36
N ASP A 52 18.11 14.72 -2.67
CA ASP A 52 19.09 15.78 -2.47
C ASP A 52 19.90 16.10 -3.74
N ASP A 53 20.60 17.23 -3.69
CA ASP A 53 21.39 17.73 -4.82
C ASP A 53 22.53 16.78 -5.21
N SER A 54 23.07 15.99 -4.27
CA SER A 54 24.17 15.05 -4.55
C SER A 54 23.72 13.90 -5.47
N VAL A 55 22.50 13.39 -5.29
CA VAL A 55 21.89 12.39 -6.18
C VAL A 55 21.63 13.01 -7.56
N VAL A 56 21.09 14.24 -7.60
CA VAL A 56 20.79 14.96 -8.84
C VAL A 56 22.05 15.24 -9.65
N GLN A 57 23.15 15.67 -9.01
CA GLN A 57 24.43 15.91 -9.67
C GLN A 57 25.02 14.62 -10.24
N PHE A 58 24.89 13.51 -9.51
CA PHE A 58 25.48 12.24 -9.91
C PHE A 58 24.76 11.59 -11.10
N HIS A 59 23.43 11.58 -11.11
CA HIS A 59 22.62 11.00 -12.18
C HIS A 59 22.41 11.97 -13.35
N GLY A 60 22.48 13.28 -13.10
CA GLY A 60 22.15 14.32 -14.06
C GLY A 60 20.65 14.62 -14.08
N LYS A 61 20.30 15.90 -14.24
CA LYS A 61 18.90 16.38 -14.17
C LYS A 61 17.96 15.71 -15.17
N GLU A 62 18.46 15.33 -16.35
CA GLU A 62 17.65 14.71 -17.40
C GLU A 62 17.35 13.22 -17.14
N HIS A 63 18.22 12.52 -16.39
CA HIS A 63 18.11 11.08 -16.18
C HIS A 63 17.64 10.70 -14.78
N VAL A 64 17.79 11.60 -13.80
CA VAL A 64 17.46 11.33 -12.40
C VAL A 64 16.01 10.90 -12.22
N GLN A 65 15.04 11.53 -12.90
CA GLN A 65 13.63 11.14 -12.75
C GLN A 65 13.38 9.68 -13.17
N LYS A 66 13.95 9.25 -14.30
CA LYS A 66 13.83 7.87 -14.79
C LYS A 66 14.48 6.88 -13.82
N TYR A 67 15.64 7.24 -13.27
CA TYR A 67 16.34 6.46 -12.25
C TYR A 67 15.46 6.28 -11.00
N LEU A 68 14.90 7.36 -10.47
CA LEU A 68 14.07 7.35 -9.27
C LEU A 68 12.80 6.50 -9.44
N LEU A 69 12.11 6.66 -10.57
CA LEU A 69 10.94 5.84 -10.88
C LEU A 69 11.30 4.35 -10.96
N THR A 70 12.45 4.03 -11.58
CA THR A 70 12.94 2.64 -11.64
C THR A 70 13.24 2.09 -10.24
N LEU A 71 13.91 2.88 -9.40
CA LEU A 71 14.24 2.51 -8.02
C LEU A 71 12.97 2.23 -7.20
N MET A 72 11.98 3.10 -7.30
CA MET A 72 10.72 2.96 -6.55
C MET A 72 9.84 1.83 -7.07
N ASN A 73 9.91 1.51 -8.37
CA ASN A 73 9.29 0.30 -8.89
C ASN A 73 9.91 -0.96 -8.28
N ILE A 74 11.24 -1.01 -8.14
CA ILE A 74 11.92 -2.13 -7.44
C ILE A 74 11.46 -2.20 -5.98
N VAL A 75 11.35 -1.06 -5.27
CA VAL A 75 10.82 -1.04 -3.89
C VAL A 75 9.40 -1.60 -3.84
N ASN A 76 8.53 -1.20 -4.78
CA ASN A 76 7.18 -1.72 -4.86
C ASN A 76 7.15 -3.24 -5.08
N GLU A 77 7.99 -3.78 -5.98
CA GLU A 77 8.11 -5.23 -6.20
C GLU A 77 8.58 -5.98 -4.94
N ILE A 78 9.47 -5.38 -4.15
CA ILE A 78 9.91 -5.96 -2.87
C ILE A 78 8.73 -6.09 -1.89
N TYR A 79 7.83 -5.11 -1.85
CA TYR A 79 6.62 -5.13 -1.01
C TYR A 79 5.50 -6.04 -1.56
N HIS A 80 5.55 -6.41 -2.84
CA HIS A 80 4.67 -7.40 -3.45
C HIS A 80 5.13 -8.85 -3.24
N ASP A 81 6.30 -9.07 -2.65
CA ASP A 81 6.78 -10.42 -2.37
C ASP A 81 5.84 -11.17 -1.41
N GLN A 82 5.50 -12.41 -1.78
CA GLN A 82 4.52 -13.22 -1.07
C GLN A 82 4.91 -13.52 0.38
N SER A 83 6.21 -13.51 0.70
CA SER A 83 6.69 -13.75 2.05
C SER A 83 6.26 -12.68 3.06
N LEU A 84 5.93 -11.47 2.61
CA LEU A 84 5.43 -10.38 3.46
C LEU A 84 4.12 -10.74 4.17
N GLY A 85 3.29 -11.58 3.54
CA GLY A 85 1.98 -11.99 4.07
C GLY A 85 0.89 -10.89 4.04
N ALA A 86 1.16 -9.77 3.37
CA ALA A 86 0.22 -8.69 3.13
C ALA A 86 0.45 -8.10 1.73
N ARG A 87 -0.60 -7.58 1.09
CA ARG A 87 -0.48 -6.87 -0.19
C ARG A 87 -0.34 -5.38 0.08
N ILE A 88 0.88 -4.85 -0.09
CA ILE A 88 1.20 -3.44 0.09
C ILE A 88 1.66 -2.88 -1.25
N ASN A 89 1.01 -1.82 -1.73
CA ASN A 89 1.42 -1.04 -2.88
C ASN A 89 2.21 0.18 -2.41
N VAL A 90 3.38 0.42 -2.99
CA VAL A 90 4.17 1.63 -2.73
C VAL A 90 3.96 2.59 -3.89
N VAL A 91 3.28 3.72 -3.65
CA VAL A 91 2.76 4.60 -4.69
C VAL A 91 3.43 5.95 -4.60
N LEU A 92 4.15 6.35 -5.64
CA LEU A 92 4.75 7.68 -5.70
C LEU A 92 3.69 8.74 -6.00
N VAL A 93 3.47 9.66 -5.06
CA VAL A 93 2.56 10.80 -5.28
C VAL A 93 3.29 12.05 -5.73
N ARG A 94 4.56 12.22 -5.31
CA ARG A 94 5.33 13.45 -5.56
C ARG A 94 6.83 13.22 -5.47
N ILE A 95 7.58 13.85 -6.37
CA ILE A 95 9.06 13.89 -6.34
C ILE A 95 9.51 15.33 -6.13
N ILE A 96 10.35 15.58 -5.13
CA ILE A 96 10.97 16.89 -4.89
C ILE A 96 12.48 16.76 -5.02
N LEU A 97 13.04 17.42 -6.04
CA LEU A 97 14.49 17.55 -6.23
C LEU A 97 14.98 18.80 -5.48
N LEU A 98 15.80 18.62 -4.46
CA LEU A 98 16.31 19.71 -3.63
C LEU A 98 17.57 20.32 -4.26
N GLY A 99 17.70 21.64 -4.15
CA GLY A 99 18.93 22.34 -4.49
C GLY A 99 20.02 22.20 -3.41
N TYR A 100 21.26 22.50 -3.79
CA TYR A 100 22.45 22.42 -2.92
C TYR A 100 22.25 23.02 -1.52
N GLY A 101 21.80 24.28 -1.44
CA GLY A 101 21.68 24.98 -0.15
C GLY A 101 20.69 24.33 0.83
N LYS A 102 19.56 23.80 0.31
CA LYS A 102 18.61 23.09 1.15
C LYS A 102 19.12 21.70 1.54
N SER A 103 19.76 21.00 0.61
CA SER A 103 20.37 19.69 0.85
C SER A 103 21.38 19.74 1.99
N MET A 104 22.23 20.76 2.02
CA MET A 104 23.23 20.96 3.07
C MET A 104 22.64 21.33 4.44
N SER A 105 21.42 21.87 4.47
CA SER A 105 20.72 22.16 5.74
C SER A 105 20.01 20.95 6.34
N LEU A 106 19.84 19.88 5.57
CA LEU A 106 19.10 18.69 6.01
C LEU A 106 20.04 17.58 6.48
N ILE A 107 21.23 17.46 5.88
CA ILE A 107 22.20 16.41 6.20
C ILE A 107 23.31 16.96 7.08
N GLU A 108 23.39 16.44 8.31
CA GLU A 108 24.41 16.76 9.31
C GLU A 108 25.47 15.66 9.35
N LEU A 109 26.71 16.03 9.04
CA LEU A 109 27.80 15.09 8.82
C LEU A 109 28.16 14.34 10.13
N GLY A 110 28.06 13.02 10.11
CA GLY A 110 28.33 12.17 11.26
C GLY A 110 27.23 12.17 12.34
N ASN A 111 26.09 12.82 12.10
CA ASN A 111 24.94 12.81 13.02
C ASN A 111 23.67 12.31 12.29
N PRO A 112 23.46 10.98 12.24
CA PRO A 112 22.33 10.40 11.53
C PRO A 112 20.99 10.73 12.19
N SER A 113 20.96 10.85 13.52
CA SER A 113 19.77 11.21 14.28
C SER A 113 19.29 12.63 13.95
N GLN A 114 20.20 13.60 13.94
CA GLN A 114 19.84 14.98 13.59
C GLN A 114 19.45 15.11 12.12
N SER A 115 20.15 14.40 11.23
CA SER A 115 19.82 14.37 9.80
C SER A 115 18.40 13.85 9.56
N LEU A 116 18.03 12.74 10.20
CA LEU A 116 16.68 12.19 10.11
C LEU A 116 15.64 13.17 10.68
N GLU A 117 15.87 13.77 11.84
CA GLU A 117 14.94 14.76 12.41
C GLU A 117 14.71 15.93 11.45
N ASN A 118 15.77 16.46 10.84
CA ASN A 118 15.69 17.55 9.86
C ASN A 118 14.86 17.14 8.63
N VAL A 119 15.08 15.92 8.12
CA VAL A 119 14.36 15.35 6.98
C VAL A 119 12.88 15.15 7.30
N CYS A 120 12.56 14.54 8.45
CA CYS A 120 11.18 14.32 8.89
C CYS A 120 10.43 15.64 9.07
N ARG A 121 11.09 16.65 9.64
CA ARG A 121 10.53 17.99 9.78
C ARG A 121 10.31 18.65 8.42
N TRP A 122 11.25 18.49 7.49
CA TRP A 122 11.08 18.99 6.12
C TRP A 122 9.90 18.31 5.41
N ALA A 123 9.77 17.00 5.52
CA ALA A 123 8.67 16.22 4.94
C ALA A 123 7.31 16.66 5.51
N PHE A 124 7.22 16.84 6.83
CA PHE A 124 6.03 17.40 7.48
C PHE A 124 5.62 18.76 6.90
N LEU A 125 6.59 19.63 6.57
CA LEU A 125 6.30 20.93 5.94
C LEU A 125 5.85 20.81 4.48
N GLN A 126 6.07 19.67 3.82
CA GLN A 126 5.56 19.41 2.46
C GLN A 126 4.17 18.80 2.45
N GLN A 127 3.64 18.41 3.61
CA GLN A 127 2.36 17.72 3.71
C GLN A 127 1.18 18.60 3.29
N LYS A 128 0.26 18.02 2.51
CA LYS A 128 -0.98 18.69 2.13
C LYS A 128 -1.98 18.62 3.29
N GLN A 129 -2.78 19.68 3.45
CA GLN A 129 -3.75 19.76 4.55
C GLN A 129 -4.98 18.89 4.30
N ASP A 130 -5.35 18.71 3.04
CA ASP A 130 -6.47 17.90 2.62
C ASP A 130 -5.99 16.48 2.28
N THR A 131 -6.58 15.48 2.92
CA THR A 131 -6.31 14.06 2.65
C THR A 131 -6.88 13.60 1.31
N GLY A 132 -7.76 14.41 0.68
CA GLY A 132 -8.25 14.20 -0.68
C GLY A 132 -7.41 14.90 -1.76
N ASP A 133 -6.24 15.46 -1.42
CA ASP A 133 -5.31 16.04 -2.39
C ASP A 133 -4.47 14.92 -3.04
N ALA A 134 -4.34 14.93 -4.36
CA ALA A 134 -3.56 13.93 -5.10
C ALA A 134 -2.05 13.93 -4.76
N GLU A 135 -1.54 14.98 -4.11
CA GLU A 135 -0.16 15.05 -3.59
C GLU A 135 -0.06 14.82 -2.07
N TYR A 136 -1.16 14.42 -1.40
CA TYR A 136 -1.11 13.96 -0.01
C TYR A 136 -0.25 12.69 0.09
N HIS A 137 0.51 12.54 1.17
CA HIS A 137 1.38 11.38 1.36
C HIS A 137 1.30 10.81 2.78
N ASP A 138 1.38 9.49 2.88
CA ASP A 138 1.47 8.77 4.16
C ASP A 138 2.89 8.71 4.68
N HIS A 139 3.85 8.66 3.77
CA HIS A 139 5.24 8.35 4.05
C HIS A 139 6.20 9.18 3.21
N ALA A 140 7.33 9.58 3.79
CA ALA A 140 8.37 10.31 3.08
C ALA A 140 9.67 9.51 3.01
N ILE A 141 10.20 9.34 1.80
CA ILE A 141 11.49 8.68 1.56
C ILE A 141 12.47 9.75 1.11
N PHE A 142 13.59 9.89 1.82
CA PHE A 142 14.65 10.82 1.47
C PHE A 142 15.89 10.07 0.98
N LEU A 143 16.42 10.47 -0.18
CA LEU A 143 17.60 9.90 -0.81
C LEU A 143 18.76 10.90 -0.83
N THR A 144 19.95 10.44 -0.43
CA THR A 144 21.18 11.24 -0.46
C THR A 144 22.40 10.38 -0.81
N ARG A 145 23.38 10.93 -1.52
CA ARG A 145 24.72 10.31 -1.66
C ARG A 145 25.73 10.85 -0.65
N GLN A 146 25.29 11.68 0.29
CA GLN A 146 26.13 12.22 1.34
C GLN A 146 26.27 11.22 2.50
N GLU A 147 27.39 11.27 3.20
CA GLU A 147 27.61 10.50 4.42
C GLU A 147 26.95 11.20 5.62
N PHE A 148 25.87 10.62 6.13
CA PHE A 148 25.15 11.14 7.31
C PHE A 148 25.43 10.33 8.59
N GLY A 149 26.06 9.15 8.47
CA GLY A 149 26.27 8.21 9.57
C GLY A 149 27.68 7.60 9.59
N PRO A 150 27.97 6.70 10.52
CA PRO A 150 29.24 5.96 10.55
C PRO A 150 29.42 5.12 9.28
N THR A 151 30.67 4.82 8.91
CA THR A 151 31.00 4.06 7.71
C THR A 151 30.23 2.73 7.66
N GLY A 152 29.49 2.52 6.57
CA GLY A 152 28.66 1.32 6.36
C GLY A 152 27.19 1.48 6.76
N MET A 153 26.79 2.59 7.40
CA MET A 153 25.38 2.93 7.59
C MET A 153 24.77 3.38 6.27
N GLN A 154 23.76 2.65 5.79
CA GLN A 154 23.09 2.95 4.52
C GLN A 154 21.71 3.57 4.70
N GLY A 155 21.08 3.42 5.86
CA GLY A 155 19.75 3.93 6.12
C GLY A 155 19.55 4.26 7.59
N TYR A 156 18.54 5.09 7.86
CA TYR A 156 18.10 5.39 9.22
C TYR A 156 16.61 5.75 9.22
N ALA A 157 15.85 5.12 10.12
CA ALA A 157 14.42 5.30 10.25
C ALA A 157 13.94 5.14 11.71
N PRO A 158 12.82 5.79 12.07
CA PRO A 158 12.17 5.49 13.34
C PRO A 158 11.44 4.15 13.27
N VAL A 159 11.59 3.33 14.31
CA VAL A 159 10.74 2.14 14.47
C VAL A 159 9.34 2.58 14.88
N THR A 160 8.32 2.11 14.16
CA THR A 160 6.91 2.53 14.28
C THR A 160 6.72 4.03 14.05
N GLY A 161 6.21 4.39 12.87
CA GLY A 161 5.97 5.78 12.50
C GLY A 161 5.03 5.98 11.33
N MET A 162 4.55 4.90 10.71
CA MET A 162 3.66 4.98 9.56
C MET A 162 2.38 5.75 9.91
N CYS A 163 1.89 6.57 8.98
CA CYS A 163 0.80 7.54 9.17
C CYS A 163 1.08 8.68 10.17
N HIS A 164 2.23 8.71 10.85
CA HIS A 164 2.51 9.74 11.84
C HIS A 164 3.11 10.99 11.17
N PRO A 165 2.55 12.20 11.36
CA PRO A 165 2.95 13.40 10.61
C PRO A 165 4.43 13.76 10.66
N VAL A 166 5.12 13.46 11.78
CA VAL A 166 6.55 13.79 11.97
C VAL A 166 7.46 12.57 12.13
N ARG A 167 6.91 11.36 12.01
CA ARG A 167 7.69 10.10 12.16
C ARG A 167 7.58 9.17 10.95
N SER A 168 6.70 9.45 9.99
CA SER A 168 6.58 8.66 8.78
C SER A 168 7.61 9.10 7.73
N CYS A 169 8.88 8.84 8.00
CA CYS A 169 10.00 9.33 7.21
C CYS A 169 11.20 8.37 7.28
N THR A 170 11.97 8.27 6.19
CA THR A 170 13.22 7.51 6.13
C THR A 170 14.33 8.34 5.48
N LEU A 171 15.56 8.15 5.95
CA LEU A 171 16.77 8.72 5.36
C LEU A 171 17.63 7.58 4.81
N ASN A 172 17.88 7.59 3.50
CA ASN A 172 18.53 6.48 2.80
C ASN A 172 19.70 6.99 1.97
N HIS A 173 20.82 6.27 2.06
CA HIS A 173 21.98 6.46 1.22
C HIS A 173 21.74 5.81 -0.15
N GLU A 174 21.86 6.60 -1.20
CA GLU A 174 21.68 6.19 -2.58
C GLU A 174 23.02 5.77 -3.17
N ASP A 175 23.18 4.49 -3.45
CA ASP A 175 24.42 3.92 -3.97
C ASP A 175 24.20 3.00 -5.18
N GLY A 176 23.18 3.28 -5.99
CA GLY A 176 22.70 2.42 -7.08
C GLY A 176 21.41 1.68 -6.75
N PHE A 177 20.98 0.78 -7.64
CA PHE A 177 19.68 0.10 -7.49
C PHE A 177 19.61 -0.82 -6.28
N SER A 178 20.75 -1.26 -5.73
CA SER A 178 20.79 -2.01 -4.46
C SER A 178 20.22 -1.21 -3.28
N SER A 179 20.21 0.12 -3.36
CA SER A 179 19.62 0.98 -2.34
C SER A 179 18.10 0.78 -2.20
N ALA A 180 17.41 0.16 -3.17
CA ALA A 180 16.01 -0.23 -3.04
C ALA A 180 15.76 -1.18 -1.85
N PHE A 181 16.70 -2.10 -1.58
CA PHE A 181 16.61 -2.97 -0.40
C PHE A 181 16.76 -2.20 0.90
N VAL A 182 17.56 -1.13 0.90
CA VAL A 182 17.71 -0.23 2.05
C VAL A 182 16.42 0.57 2.25
N VAL A 183 15.87 1.17 1.19
CA VAL A 183 14.58 1.89 1.26
C VAL A 183 13.46 0.99 1.78
N ALA A 184 13.38 -0.25 1.30
CA ALA A 184 12.40 -1.22 1.79
C ALA A 184 12.65 -1.61 3.25
N HIS A 185 13.90 -1.79 3.66
CA HIS A 185 14.29 -2.07 5.04
C HIS A 185 13.88 -0.94 5.99
N GLU A 186 14.25 0.30 5.67
CA GLU A 186 13.93 1.48 6.48
C GLU A 186 12.42 1.72 6.55
N THR A 187 11.70 1.53 5.44
CA THR A 187 10.23 1.62 5.43
C THR A 187 9.60 0.49 6.26
N GLY A 188 10.23 -0.70 6.29
CA GLY A 188 9.88 -1.81 7.19
C GLY A 188 9.95 -1.43 8.67
N HIS A 189 10.99 -0.70 9.09
CA HIS A 189 11.06 -0.15 10.45
C HIS A 189 9.89 0.79 10.76
N VAL A 190 9.53 1.66 9.83
CA VAL A 190 8.41 2.61 10.00
C VAL A 190 7.06 1.88 10.12
N LEU A 191 6.92 0.72 9.47
CA LEU A 191 5.80 -0.22 9.61
C LEU A 191 5.84 -1.06 10.90
N GLY A 192 6.91 -0.93 11.71
CA GLY A 192 7.05 -1.58 13.01
C GLY A 192 7.80 -2.91 13.00
N MET A 193 8.54 -3.21 11.94
CA MET A 193 9.40 -4.39 11.89
C MET A 193 10.74 -4.13 12.58
N GLU A 194 11.26 -5.13 13.28
CA GLU A 194 12.59 -5.10 13.89
C GLU A 194 13.59 -5.93 13.08
N HIS A 195 14.87 -5.83 13.45
CA HIS A 195 15.92 -6.57 12.77
C HIS A 195 15.80 -8.09 12.99
N ASP A 196 16.04 -8.86 11.93
CA ASP A 196 16.13 -10.31 12.01
C ASP A 196 17.37 -10.75 12.79
N GLY A 197 17.18 -11.67 13.74
CA GLY A 197 18.26 -12.22 14.56
C GLY A 197 18.74 -11.32 15.70
N GLN A 198 18.17 -10.11 15.86
CA GLN A 198 18.41 -9.25 17.02
C GLN A 198 17.21 -9.31 17.97
N GLY A 199 17.30 -10.12 19.03
CA GLY A 199 16.21 -10.25 19.99
C GLY A 199 15.03 -11.12 19.54
N ASN A 200 15.05 -11.65 18.32
CA ASN A 200 14.04 -12.57 17.78
C ASN A 200 14.66 -13.88 17.25
N ARG A 201 13.80 -14.80 16.79
CA ARG A 201 14.18 -16.16 16.36
C ARG A 201 14.47 -16.28 14.86
N CYS A 202 14.66 -15.18 14.14
CA CYS A 202 14.84 -15.18 12.68
C CYS A 202 16.30 -15.01 12.22
N GLY A 203 17.27 -15.30 13.11
CA GLY A 203 18.69 -15.22 12.78
C GLY A 203 19.14 -16.21 11.69
N ASP A 204 18.46 -17.34 11.54
CA ASP A 204 18.68 -18.32 10.46
C ASP A 204 18.33 -17.75 9.08
N GLU A 205 17.38 -16.82 9.00
CA GLU A 205 16.89 -16.23 7.75
C GLU A 205 17.75 -15.05 7.26
N VAL A 206 18.59 -14.47 8.13
CA VAL A 206 19.53 -13.40 7.79
C VAL A 206 20.44 -13.82 6.64
N HIS A 207 21.04 -15.02 6.72
CA HIS A 207 21.89 -15.56 5.66
C HIS A 207 21.11 -16.03 4.43
N MET A 208 19.78 -16.08 4.53
CA MET A 208 18.90 -16.42 3.42
C MET A 208 18.58 -15.24 2.51
N GLY A 209 18.95 -14.03 2.92
CA GLY A 209 18.65 -12.79 2.19
C GLY A 209 17.42 -12.07 2.74
N SER A 210 17.14 -12.17 4.04
CA SER A 210 16.02 -11.46 4.62
C SER A 210 16.20 -9.94 4.52
N ILE A 211 15.12 -9.23 4.19
CA ILE A 211 15.15 -7.78 3.99
C ILE A 211 15.50 -7.05 5.27
N MET A 212 14.97 -7.49 6.43
CA MET A 212 15.22 -6.89 7.74
C MET A 212 16.52 -7.40 8.40
N ALA A 213 17.44 -8.00 7.65
CA ALA A 213 18.77 -8.34 8.14
C ALA A 213 19.55 -7.06 8.55
N PRO A 214 20.28 -7.05 9.69
CA PRO A 214 21.06 -5.87 10.13
C PRO A 214 22.16 -5.41 9.16
N LEU A 215 22.63 -6.33 8.32
CA LEU A 215 23.55 -6.05 7.22
C LEU A 215 22.84 -6.47 5.95
N VAL A 216 22.88 -5.62 4.92
CA VAL A 216 22.23 -5.91 3.63
C VAL A 216 22.75 -7.24 3.06
N GLN A 217 21.92 -8.28 3.13
CA GLN A 217 22.17 -9.60 2.53
C GLN A 217 21.27 -9.87 1.32
N ALA A 218 20.17 -9.13 1.20
CA ALA A 218 19.22 -9.24 0.10
C ALA A 218 19.86 -8.81 -1.24
N ALA A 219 19.49 -9.49 -2.32
CA ALA A 219 19.93 -9.20 -3.67
C ALA A 219 18.79 -9.51 -4.66
N PHE A 220 18.84 -8.97 -5.89
CA PHE A 220 17.75 -9.11 -6.87
C PHE A 220 17.33 -10.55 -7.23
N HIS A 221 18.22 -11.54 -7.05
CA HIS A 221 17.90 -12.95 -7.29
C HIS A 221 17.53 -13.72 -6.00
N ARG A 222 17.63 -13.07 -4.84
CA ARG A 222 17.52 -13.70 -3.53
C ARG A 222 17.18 -12.65 -2.47
N PHE A 223 15.89 -12.48 -2.22
CA PHE A 223 15.37 -11.69 -1.12
C PHE A 223 14.04 -12.29 -0.64
N HIS A 224 13.70 -12.04 0.62
CA HIS A 224 12.39 -12.35 1.19
C HIS A 224 12.18 -11.56 2.50
N TRP A 225 10.94 -11.44 2.95
CA TRP A 225 10.57 -10.99 4.28
C TRP A 225 10.55 -12.18 5.23
N SER A 226 11.16 -12.04 6.41
CA SER A 226 11.23 -13.15 7.35
C SER A 226 9.87 -13.44 7.99
N ARG A 227 9.76 -14.63 8.61
CA ARG A 227 8.59 -14.95 9.45
C ARG A 227 8.40 -13.96 10.62
N CYS A 228 9.47 -13.33 11.10
CA CYS A 228 9.39 -12.30 12.15
C CYS A 228 8.83 -11.00 11.59
N SER A 229 9.34 -10.53 10.44
CA SER A 229 8.85 -9.33 9.76
C SER A 229 7.35 -9.44 9.41
N GLN A 230 6.93 -10.59 8.84
CA GLN A 230 5.52 -10.88 8.56
C GLN A 230 4.67 -10.81 9.84
N GLN A 231 5.14 -11.41 10.94
CA GLN A 231 4.39 -11.42 12.19
C GLN A 231 4.30 -10.01 12.82
N GLU A 232 5.37 -9.25 12.79
CA GLU A 232 5.46 -7.88 13.31
C GLU A 232 4.57 -6.93 12.53
N LEU A 233 4.63 -6.97 11.20
CA LEU A 233 3.72 -6.22 10.34
C LEU A 233 2.26 -6.54 10.67
N GLY A 234 1.92 -7.83 10.78
CA GLY A 234 0.56 -8.26 11.10
C GLY A 234 0.03 -7.73 12.45
N ARG A 235 0.90 -7.33 13.39
CA ARG A 235 0.49 -6.71 14.66
C ARG A 235 0.03 -5.26 14.48
N TYR A 236 0.71 -4.50 13.62
CA TYR A 236 0.50 -3.05 13.47
C TYR A 236 -0.33 -2.67 12.24
N LEU A 237 -0.35 -3.50 11.20
CA LEU A 237 -0.96 -3.17 9.90
C LEU A 237 -2.44 -2.76 10.00
N HIS A 238 -3.19 -3.35 10.93
CA HIS A 238 -4.60 -2.99 11.15
C HIS A 238 -4.80 -1.62 11.81
N SER A 239 -3.78 -1.08 12.47
CA SER A 239 -3.82 0.23 13.14
C SER A 239 -3.49 1.41 12.21
N TYR A 240 -2.99 1.14 11.00
CA TYR A 240 -2.65 2.16 10.01
C TYR A 240 -3.84 2.43 9.09
N ASP A 241 -4.72 3.35 9.52
CA ASP A 241 -5.91 3.70 8.75
C ASP A 241 -5.62 4.53 7.49
N CYS A 242 -4.49 5.25 7.46
CA CYS A 242 -4.06 6.04 6.29
C CYS A 242 -3.65 5.19 5.08
N LEU A 243 -3.47 3.87 5.26
CA LEU A 243 -3.03 2.99 4.17
C LEU A 243 -4.20 2.30 3.45
N ARG A 244 -5.44 2.67 3.79
CA ARG A 244 -6.65 1.91 3.41
C ARG A 244 -7.42 2.54 2.25
N ASP A 245 -7.16 3.80 1.97
CA ASP A 245 -7.69 4.52 0.82
C ASP A 245 -6.93 4.14 -0.45
N ASP A 246 -7.62 4.34 -1.57
CA ASP A 246 -7.09 4.07 -2.89
C ASP A 246 -6.42 5.35 -3.40
N PRO A 247 -5.17 5.27 -3.87
CA PRO A 247 -4.43 6.45 -4.31
C PRO A 247 -5.10 7.08 -5.53
N PHE A 248 -4.88 8.38 -5.72
CA PHE A 248 -5.29 9.05 -6.95
C PHE A 248 -4.53 8.52 -8.17
N ASP A 249 -5.13 8.59 -9.36
CA ASP A 249 -4.43 8.28 -10.60
C ASP A 249 -3.40 9.38 -10.91
N HIS A 250 -2.12 9.00 -11.02
CA HIS A 250 -1.04 9.91 -11.40
C HIS A 250 -0.56 9.65 -12.84
N ASP A 251 -0.31 10.72 -13.59
CA ASP A 251 0.23 10.69 -14.96
C ASP A 251 1.74 10.43 -15.02
N TRP A 252 2.25 9.47 -14.25
CA TRP A 252 3.67 9.08 -14.34
C TRP A 252 3.94 8.37 -15.67
N PRO A 253 5.11 8.60 -16.30
CA PRO A 253 5.45 7.90 -17.53
C PRO A 253 5.58 6.40 -17.25
N SER A 254 4.98 5.59 -18.13
CA SER A 254 5.10 4.14 -18.03
C SER A 254 6.57 3.73 -18.10
N LEU A 255 7.03 3.04 -17.07
CA LEU A 255 8.39 2.49 -17.03
C LEU A 255 8.54 1.34 -18.04
N PRO A 256 9.76 1.06 -18.51
CA PRO A 256 10.02 -0.16 -19.27
C PRO A 256 9.64 -1.38 -18.44
N GLN A 257 9.20 -2.43 -19.14
CA GLN A 257 8.81 -3.70 -18.54
C GLN A 257 9.94 -4.35 -17.74
N LEU A 258 11.17 -4.22 -18.23
CA LEU A 258 12.38 -4.64 -17.55
C LEU A 258 13.32 -3.44 -17.43
N PRO A 259 13.66 -3.01 -16.20
CA PRO A 259 14.54 -1.87 -15.94
C PRO A 259 15.83 -1.87 -16.77
N GLY A 260 16.52 -3.01 -16.85
CA GLY A 260 17.85 -3.15 -17.42
C GLY A 260 17.93 -2.91 -18.94
N ILE A 261 16.79 -2.83 -19.64
CA ILE A 261 16.75 -2.43 -21.05
C ILE A 261 17.31 -1.01 -21.22
N HIS A 262 17.19 -0.18 -20.19
CA HIS A 262 17.65 1.20 -20.21
C HIS A 262 18.94 1.44 -19.42
N TYR A 263 19.48 0.42 -18.76
CA TYR A 263 20.66 0.55 -17.93
C TYR A 263 21.66 -0.56 -18.25
N SER A 264 22.72 -0.21 -18.95
CA SER A 264 23.84 -1.10 -19.27
C SER A 264 24.59 -1.55 -18.01
N MET A 265 25.37 -2.63 -18.13
CA MET A 265 26.26 -3.07 -17.04
C MET A 265 27.27 -1.97 -16.63
N ASN A 266 27.71 -1.13 -17.57
CA ASN A 266 28.62 -0.03 -17.29
C ASN A 266 27.94 1.06 -16.45
N GLU A 267 26.70 1.41 -16.77
CA GLU A 267 25.93 2.39 -15.98
C GLU A 267 25.65 1.87 -14.58
N GLN A 268 25.29 0.59 -14.44
CA GLN A 268 25.11 -0.03 -13.13
C GLN A 268 26.41 -0.05 -12.32
N CYS A 269 27.56 -0.35 -12.95
CA CYS A 269 28.86 -0.23 -12.29
C CYS A 269 29.18 1.20 -11.86
N ARG A 270 28.81 2.20 -12.68
CA ARG A 270 28.93 3.61 -12.34
C ARG A 270 28.10 3.91 -11.09
N PHE A 271 26.85 3.45 -11.03
CA PHE A 271 25.97 3.71 -9.90
C PHE A 271 26.49 3.08 -8.60
N ASP A 272 26.94 1.82 -8.68
CA ASP A 272 27.39 1.04 -7.53
C ASP A 272 28.70 1.54 -6.91
N PHE A 273 29.65 1.98 -7.73
CA PHE A 273 31.03 2.27 -7.29
C PHE A 273 31.51 3.69 -7.58
N GLY A 274 30.70 4.49 -8.27
CA GLY A 274 30.98 5.89 -8.59
C GLY A 274 31.43 6.13 -10.03
N ALA A 275 31.67 7.40 -10.34
CA ALA A 275 32.08 7.83 -11.67
C ALA A 275 33.35 7.11 -12.13
N GLY A 276 33.38 6.71 -13.42
CA GLY A 276 34.52 6.02 -14.03
C GLY A 276 34.50 4.50 -13.93
N TYR A 277 33.75 3.89 -13.00
CA TYR A 277 33.63 2.43 -12.93
C TYR A 277 32.82 1.88 -14.12
N MET A 278 33.29 0.76 -14.67
CA MET A 278 32.67 0.03 -15.78
C MET A 278 32.74 -1.47 -15.54
N MET A 279 32.08 -2.25 -16.41
CA MET A 279 32.07 -3.71 -16.33
C MET A 279 33.50 -4.29 -16.40
N CYS A 280 33.85 -5.15 -15.44
CA CYS A 280 35.18 -5.72 -15.34
C CYS A 280 35.40 -6.77 -16.43
N THR A 281 36.41 -6.55 -17.28
CA THR A 281 36.75 -7.49 -18.37
C THR A 281 37.87 -8.46 -17.99
N ALA A 282 38.62 -8.17 -16.92
CA ALA A 282 39.70 -9.01 -16.42
C ALA A 282 39.20 -10.30 -15.75
N TYR A 283 38.01 -10.26 -15.14
CA TYR A 283 37.35 -11.42 -14.54
C TYR A 283 36.14 -11.83 -15.37
N ARG A 284 36.30 -12.84 -16.25
CA ARG A 284 35.19 -13.37 -17.05
C ARG A 284 34.42 -14.43 -16.27
N THR A 285 33.25 -14.08 -15.78
CA THR A 285 32.28 -15.06 -15.29
C THR A 285 31.64 -15.79 -16.47
N PHE A 286 31.33 -17.08 -16.30
CA PHE A 286 30.61 -17.85 -17.31
C PHE A 286 29.18 -17.34 -17.54
N ASP A 287 28.57 -16.76 -16.50
CA ASP A 287 27.26 -16.11 -16.57
C ASP A 287 27.38 -14.71 -15.95
N PRO A 288 27.39 -13.64 -16.76
CA PRO A 288 27.51 -12.27 -16.26
C PRO A 288 26.26 -11.82 -15.50
N CYS A 289 25.14 -12.55 -15.63
CA CYS A 289 23.92 -12.24 -14.93
C CYS A 289 23.89 -12.77 -13.50
N LYS A 290 24.85 -13.61 -13.08
CA LYS A 290 24.90 -14.06 -11.68
C LYS A 290 25.40 -12.98 -10.73
N GLN A 291 26.37 -12.19 -11.18
CA GLN A 291 27.04 -11.21 -10.35
C GLN A 291 27.70 -10.14 -11.21
N LEU A 292 27.38 -8.88 -10.94
CA LEU A 292 28.01 -7.74 -11.61
C LEU A 292 29.38 -7.47 -10.99
N TRP A 293 30.41 -7.52 -11.83
CA TRP A 293 31.79 -7.20 -11.48
C TRP A 293 32.22 -5.93 -12.19
N CYS A 294 32.83 -5.01 -11.45
CA CYS A 294 33.16 -3.66 -11.92
C CYS A 294 34.62 -3.32 -11.66
N SER A 295 35.25 -2.56 -12.54
CA SER A 295 36.62 -2.07 -12.38
C SER A 295 36.73 -0.62 -12.82
N HIS A 296 37.70 0.09 -12.28
CA HIS A 296 38.07 1.42 -12.76
C HIS A 296 39.12 1.28 -13.90
N PRO A 297 39.04 2.09 -14.98
CA PRO A 297 40.00 2.07 -16.08
C PRO A 297 41.47 2.22 -15.66
N ASP A 298 41.73 2.97 -14.59
CA ASP A 298 43.08 3.16 -14.05
C ASP A 298 43.65 1.88 -13.40
N ASN A 299 42.78 0.94 -13.00
CA ASN A 299 43.17 -0.34 -12.43
C ASN A 299 42.22 -1.46 -12.91
N PRO A 300 42.34 -1.88 -14.18
CA PRO A 300 41.36 -2.76 -14.83
C PRO A 300 41.39 -4.21 -14.30
N PHE A 301 42.46 -4.60 -13.59
CA PHE A 301 42.60 -5.94 -13.00
C PHE A 301 41.98 -6.05 -11.61
N PHE A 302 41.65 -4.91 -10.98
CA PHE A 302 41.02 -4.89 -9.67
C PHE A 302 39.50 -4.82 -9.80
N CYS A 303 38.87 -5.99 -9.90
CA CYS A 303 37.41 -6.10 -9.95
C CYS A 303 36.79 -6.05 -8.55
N LYS A 304 35.75 -5.25 -8.39
CA LYS A 304 34.87 -5.14 -7.21
C LYS A 304 33.45 -5.58 -7.55
N THR A 305 32.66 -5.92 -6.53
CA THR A 305 31.29 -6.39 -6.70
C THR A 305 30.48 -6.20 -5.43
N LYS A 306 29.19 -5.89 -5.57
CA LYS A 306 28.22 -5.88 -4.46
C LYS A 306 27.54 -7.24 -4.23
N LYS A 307 28.02 -8.31 -4.87
CA LYS A 307 27.46 -9.67 -4.79
C LYS A 307 26.02 -9.82 -5.33
N GLY A 308 25.51 -8.81 -6.03
CA GLY A 308 24.24 -8.83 -6.74
C GLY A 308 24.39 -9.01 -8.24
N PRO A 309 23.37 -9.53 -8.93
CA PRO A 309 23.30 -9.61 -10.37
C PRO A 309 22.97 -8.23 -10.96
N PRO A 310 23.24 -7.98 -12.25
CA PRO A 310 22.65 -6.87 -12.95
C PRO A 310 21.12 -6.93 -12.91
N ILE A 311 20.45 -5.78 -12.98
CA ILE A 311 18.98 -5.72 -12.98
C ILE A 311 18.38 -6.42 -14.22
N ASP A 312 17.18 -6.97 -14.07
CA ASP A 312 16.51 -7.71 -15.14
C ASP A 312 16.27 -6.81 -16.37
N GLY A 313 16.50 -7.35 -17.56
CA GLY A 313 16.54 -6.64 -18.83
C GLY A 313 17.93 -6.19 -19.29
N THR A 314 18.97 -6.30 -18.46
CA THR A 314 20.33 -5.86 -18.82
C THR A 314 20.91 -6.73 -19.91
N MET A 315 21.38 -6.15 -21.02
CA MET A 315 22.01 -6.92 -22.10
C MET A 315 23.28 -7.63 -21.60
N CYS A 316 23.31 -8.96 -21.74
CA CYS A 316 24.40 -9.81 -21.25
C CYS A 316 25.24 -10.44 -22.35
N ASP A 317 24.65 -10.59 -23.54
CA ASP A 317 25.27 -11.13 -24.74
C ASP A 317 24.47 -10.58 -25.95
N ARG A 318 24.93 -10.82 -27.18
CA ARG A 318 24.24 -10.35 -28.39
C ARG A 318 22.80 -10.89 -28.44
N GLY A 319 21.83 -10.01 -28.20
CA GLY A 319 20.39 -10.32 -28.20
C GLY A 319 19.86 -11.02 -26.94
N LYS A 320 20.73 -11.31 -25.95
CA LYS A 320 20.33 -11.90 -24.68
C LYS A 320 20.37 -10.87 -23.57
N HIS A 321 19.52 -11.06 -22.56
CA HIS A 321 19.40 -10.16 -21.43
C HIS A 321 19.36 -10.95 -20.12
N CYS A 322 19.74 -10.30 -19.03
CA CYS A 322 19.61 -10.84 -17.68
C CYS A 322 18.15 -10.91 -17.28
N PHE A 323 17.73 -12.06 -16.78
CA PHE A 323 16.41 -12.25 -16.18
C PHE A 323 16.54 -13.26 -15.04
N LYS A 324 16.14 -12.88 -13.82
CA LYS A 324 16.28 -13.69 -12.60
C LYS A 324 17.69 -14.27 -12.42
N GLY A 325 18.71 -13.47 -12.73
CA GLY A 325 20.12 -13.85 -12.57
C GLY A 325 20.69 -14.76 -13.68
N HIS A 326 19.98 -14.94 -14.79
CA HIS A 326 20.41 -15.77 -15.92
C HIS A 326 20.45 -14.99 -17.24
N CYS A 327 21.46 -15.26 -18.07
CA CYS A 327 21.56 -14.67 -19.42
C CYS A 327 20.72 -15.46 -20.44
N ILE A 328 19.51 -14.96 -20.76
CA ILE A 328 18.52 -15.66 -21.60
C ILE A 328 18.05 -14.79 -22.79
N TRP A 329 17.40 -15.43 -23.76
CA TRP A 329 16.64 -14.72 -24.79
C TRP A 329 15.30 -14.29 -24.19
N LEU A 330 14.98 -13.00 -24.25
CA LEU A 330 13.69 -12.50 -23.81
C LEU A 330 12.62 -12.88 -24.85
N THR A 331 11.68 -13.73 -24.47
CA THR A 331 10.48 -14.00 -25.28
C THR A 331 9.38 -12.98 -24.95
N PRO A 332 8.41 -12.76 -25.85
CA PRO A 332 7.28 -11.86 -25.59
C PRO A 332 6.53 -12.17 -24.27
N ASP A 333 6.40 -13.46 -23.94
CA ASP A 333 5.75 -13.92 -22.70
C ASP A 333 6.55 -13.56 -21.43
N ILE A 334 7.87 -13.42 -21.53
CA ILE A 334 8.75 -12.98 -20.44
C ILE A 334 8.73 -11.45 -20.31
N LEU A 335 8.63 -10.74 -21.45
CA LEU A 335 8.63 -9.29 -21.47
C LEU A 335 7.36 -8.69 -20.89
N LYS A 336 6.19 -9.28 -21.15
CA LYS A 336 4.92 -8.72 -20.71
C LYS A 336 3.94 -9.82 -20.31
N GLN A 337 3.52 -9.80 -19.05
CA GLN A 337 2.46 -10.69 -18.59
C GLN A 337 1.28 -9.83 -18.17
N ASP A 338 0.29 -9.69 -19.05
CA ASP A 338 -0.96 -9.02 -18.69
C ASP A 338 -1.69 -9.84 -17.63
N GLY A 339 -2.20 -9.14 -16.62
CA GLY A 339 -2.98 -9.74 -15.55
C GLY A 339 -4.30 -10.25 -16.06
N ASN A 340 -4.73 -11.39 -15.55
CA ASN A 340 -6.07 -11.89 -15.81
C ASN A 340 -6.73 -12.40 -14.53
N TRP A 341 -8.05 -12.31 -14.51
CA TRP A 341 -8.84 -12.58 -13.32
C TRP A 341 -8.71 -14.04 -12.90
N GLY A 342 -8.38 -14.21 -11.63
CA GLY A 342 -8.50 -15.47 -10.90
C GLY A 342 -9.94 -15.95 -10.77
N MET A 343 -10.07 -17.08 -10.10
CA MET A 343 -11.38 -17.63 -9.80
C MET A 343 -12.11 -16.74 -8.80
N TRP A 344 -13.41 -16.56 -9.01
CA TRP A 344 -14.28 -15.97 -8.00
C TRP A 344 -14.27 -16.79 -6.72
N SER A 345 -14.15 -16.11 -5.59
CA SER A 345 -14.39 -16.68 -4.27
C SER A 345 -15.85 -17.12 -4.13
N LYS A 346 -16.11 -17.97 -3.13
CA LYS A 346 -17.49 -18.33 -2.79
C LYS A 346 -18.20 -17.09 -2.25
N PHE A 347 -19.48 -16.96 -2.53
CA PHE A 347 -20.29 -15.92 -1.90
C PHE A 347 -20.20 -16.03 -0.37
N GLY A 348 -19.95 -14.89 0.27
CA GLY A 348 -19.99 -14.74 1.71
C GLY A 348 -21.40 -14.89 2.28
N SER A 349 -21.51 -14.70 3.60
CA SER A 349 -22.81 -14.67 4.27
C SER A 349 -23.66 -13.49 3.80
N CYS A 350 -24.98 -13.66 3.79
CA CYS A 350 -25.91 -12.57 3.50
C CYS A 350 -25.84 -11.49 4.58
N SER A 351 -25.93 -10.21 4.19
CA SER A 351 -25.95 -9.08 5.12
C SER A 351 -27.19 -9.07 6.01
N ARG A 352 -28.28 -9.71 5.57
CA ARG A 352 -29.56 -9.80 6.29
C ARG A 352 -30.10 -11.22 6.26
N THR A 353 -30.97 -11.56 7.21
CA THR A 353 -31.65 -12.88 7.28
C THR A 353 -33.04 -12.86 6.65
N CYS A 354 -33.58 -11.70 6.32
CA CYS A 354 -34.87 -11.48 5.66
C CYS A 354 -34.94 -10.03 5.11
N GLY A 355 -35.95 -9.73 4.31
CA GLY A 355 -36.30 -8.39 3.84
C GLY A 355 -35.37 -7.83 2.76
N GLY A 356 -34.56 -8.70 2.13
CA GLY A 356 -33.58 -8.36 1.10
C GLY A 356 -32.25 -7.87 1.68
N GLY A 357 -31.23 -8.72 1.63
CA GLY A 357 -29.83 -8.38 1.91
C GLY A 357 -28.94 -8.63 0.71
N VAL A 358 -27.62 -8.42 0.88
CA VAL A 358 -26.62 -8.69 -0.15
C VAL A 358 -25.53 -9.63 0.37
N ARG A 359 -25.01 -10.46 -0.54
CA ARG A 359 -23.83 -11.28 -0.31
C ARG A 359 -22.80 -10.98 -1.40
N PHE A 360 -21.54 -11.00 -1.04
CA PHE A 360 -20.43 -10.64 -1.94
C PHE A 360 -19.56 -11.83 -2.26
N ARG A 361 -18.98 -11.81 -3.45
CA ARG A 361 -17.80 -12.59 -3.81
C ARG A 361 -16.75 -11.66 -4.40
N THR A 362 -15.49 -12.06 -4.30
CA THR A 362 -14.32 -11.32 -4.77
C THR A 362 -13.49 -12.20 -5.69
N ARG A 363 -12.65 -11.60 -6.52
CA ARG A 363 -11.65 -12.30 -7.34
C ARG A 363 -10.38 -11.47 -7.34
N GLU A 364 -9.24 -12.14 -7.48
CA GLU A 364 -7.94 -11.49 -7.54
C GLU A 364 -7.42 -11.44 -8.97
N CYS A 365 -6.54 -10.50 -9.26
CA CYS A 365 -5.87 -10.40 -10.55
C CYS A 365 -4.59 -11.27 -10.52
N ASP A 366 -4.76 -12.58 -10.47
CA ASP A 366 -3.69 -13.53 -10.14
C ASP A 366 -3.53 -14.70 -11.14
N ASN A 367 -4.32 -14.74 -12.22
CA ASN A 367 -4.33 -15.85 -13.16
C ASN A 367 -4.14 -15.43 -14.64
N PRO A 368 -2.96 -14.90 -15.02
CA PRO A 368 -1.78 -14.74 -14.17
C PRO A 368 -1.74 -13.38 -13.45
N ILE A 369 -0.84 -13.26 -12.45
CA ILE A 369 -0.49 -11.97 -11.85
C ILE A 369 0.16 -11.11 -12.93
N PRO A 370 -0.25 -9.84 -13.09
CA PRO A 370 0.42 -8.93 -14.02
C PRO A 370 1.89 -8.77 -13.62
N ALA A 371 2.79 -8.91 -14.59
CA ALA A 371 4.22 -8.76 -14.37
C ALA A 371 4.86 -8.01 -15.54
N ASN A 372 6.01 -7.38 -15.27
CA ASN A 372 6.84 -6.70 -16.26
C ASN A 372 6.03 -5.69 -17.09
N GLY A 373 5.35 -4.74 -16.42
CA GLY A 373 4.52 -3.73 -17.09
C GLY A 373 3.29 -4.28 -17.81
N GLY A 374 2.84 -5.48 -17.45
CA GLY A 374 1.56 -6.03 -17.88
C GLY A 374 0.37 -5.23 -17.35
N ARG A 375 -0.72 -5.19 -18.13
CA ARG A 375 -1.96 -4.51 -17.74
C ARG A 375 -2.58 -5.19 -16.54
N THR A 376 -3.11 -4.40 -15.61
CA THR A 376 -3.99 -4.92 -14.56
C THR A 376 -5.30 -5.46 -15.16
N CYS A 377 -6.01 -6.27 -14.38
CA CYS A 377 -7.24 -6.90 -14.84
C CYS A 377 -8.35 -5.87 -15.04
N PHE A 378 -8.99 -5.93 -16.22
CA PHE A 378 -10.11 -5.03 -16.54
C PHE A 378 -11.44 -5.53 -15.97
N GLY A 379 -12.18 -4.66 -15.28
CA GLY A 379 -13.50 -4.93 -14.72
C GLY A 379 -13.52 -4.96 -13.17
N PRO A 380 -14.67 -5.25 -12.56
CA PRO A 380 -14.77 -5.23 -11.09
C PRO A 380 -14.10 -6.47 -10.47
N ASN A 381 -13.41 -6.27 -9.34
CA ASN A 381 -12.83 -7.34 -8.51
C ASN A 381 -13.84 -7.93 -7.51
N TYR A 382 -15.05 -7.39 -7.46
CA TYR A 382 -16.13 -7.85 -6.59
C TYR A 382 -17.44 -7.99 -7.38
N GLU A 383 -18.30 -8.86 -6.87
CA GLU A 383 -19.66 -9.04 -7.36
C GLU A 383 -20.56 -9.25 -6.16
N PHE A 384 -21.77 -8.72 -6.24
CA PHE A 384 -22.79 -8.89 -5.20
C PHE A 384 -24.03 -9.53 -5.79
N GLN A 385 -24.77 -10.21 -4.92
CA GLN A 385 -26.08 -10.77 -5.24
C GLN A 385 -27.03 -10.49 -4.10
N LEU A 386 -28.30 -10.26 -4.44
CA LEU A 386 -29.38 -10.25 -3.46
C LEU A 386 -29.54 -11.64 -2.82
N CYS A 387 -29.86 -11.63 -1.53
CA CYS A 387 -30.14 -12.83 -0.75
C CYS A 387 -31.23 -12.53 0.28
N ASN A 388 -31.90 -13.58 0.75
CA ASN A 388 -32.92 -13.51 1.80
C ASN A 388 -33.99 -12.45 1.51
N THR A 389 -34.58 -12.53 0.31
CA THR A 389 -35.54 -11.56 -0.23
C THR A 389 -36.95 -11.75 0.32
N GLU A 390 -37.21 -12.86 1.01
CA GLU A 390 -38.44 -13.10 1.74
C GLU A 390 -38.71 -11.96 2.73
N GLU A 391 -39.95 -11.47 2.78
CA GLU A 391 -40.31 -10.41 3.73
C GLU A 391 -40.08 -10.87 5.17
N CYS A 392 -39.56 -9.96 6.00
CA CYS A 392 -39.43 -10.24 7.42
C CYS A 392 -40.82 -10.39 8.05
N ALA A 393 -40.95 -11.28 9.04
CA ALA A 393 -42.21 -11.52 9.76
C ALA A 393 -42.80 -10.24 10.40
N SER A 394 -41.96 -9.23 10.65
CA SER A 394 -42.40 -7.87 10.95
C SER A 394 -42.48 -7.03 9.67
N ILE A 395 -43.68 -6.90 9.12
CA ILE A 395 -44.01 -6.08 7.93
C ILE A 395 -43.64 -4.58 8.11
N PHE A 396 -43.35 -4.14 9.34
CA PHE A 396 -43.15 -2.73 9.70
C PHE A 396 -41.72 -2.32 10.11
N SER A 397 -40.69 -3.16 9.94
CA SER A 397 -39.32 -2.77 10.33
C SER A 397 -38.53 -2.26 9.14
N ASP A 398 -38.52 -0.94 8.93
CA ASP A 398 -37.55 -0.31 8.04
C ASP A 398 -36.14 -0.49 8.61
N PHE A 399 -35.23 -1.03 7.79
CA PHE A 399 -33.87 -1.32 8.21
C PHE A 399 -33.04 -0.05 8.44
N ARG A 400 -33.36 1.05 7.74
CA ARG A 400 -32.75 2.36 8.03
C ARG A 400 -33.23 2.90 9.38
N GLU A 401 -34.51 2.72 9.68
CA GLU A 401 -35.08 3.10 10.98
C GLU A 401 -34.43 2.32 12.12
N GLU A 402 -34.20 1.01 11.95
CA GLU A 402 -33.50 0.21 12.95
C GLU A 402 -32.09 0.75 13.23
N GLN A 403 -31.37 1.14 12.17
CA GLN A 403 -30.04 1.74 12.29
C GLN A 403 -30.05 3.08 13.03
N CYS A 404 -31.04 3.94 12.76
CA CYS A 404 -31.21 5.19 13.51
C CYS A 404 -31.60 4.94 14.97
N ARG A 405 -32.53 4.01 15.23
CA ARG A 405 -33.02 3.67 16.57
C ARG A 405 -31.93 3.12 17.49
N MET A 406 -30.89 2.47 16.96
CA MET A 406 -29.72 2.03 17.74
C MET A 406 -29.03 3.19 18.47
N TRP A 407 -29.21 4.43 18.03
CA TRP A 407 -28.61 5.62 18.62
C TRP A 407 -29.46 6.26 19.71
N ASN A 408 -30.77 5.93 19.80
CA ASN A 408 -31.66 6.49 20.83
C ASN A 408 -31.09 6.38 22.27
N PRO A 409 -30.54 5.24 22.71
CA PRO A 409 -29.96 5.15 24.06
C PRO A 409 -28.54 5.71 24.18
N LYS A 410 -27.82 5.92 23.06
CA LYS A 410 -26.37 6.15 23.01
C LYS A 410 -25.95 7.56 22.62
N PHE A 411 -26.82 8.34 21.98
CA PHE A 411 -26.49 9.65 21.43
C PHE A 411 -27.33 10.74 22.06
N GLU A 412 -26.68 11.61 22.84
CA GLU A 412 -27.25 12.83 23.39
C GLU A 412 -26.93 13.99 22.46
N TYR A 413 -27.98 14.61 21.92
CA TYR A 413 -27.87 15.78 21.05
C TYR A 413 -28.50 16.96 21.79
N GLN A 414 -27.83 18.11 21.79
CA GLN A 414 -28.26 19.30 22.55
C GLN A 414 -28.64 19.00 24.02
N ASN A 415 -27.86 18.16 24.71
CA ASN A 415 -28.08 17.73 26.11
C ASN A 415 -29.42 17.00 26.37
N SER A 416 -30.02 16.38 25.35
CA SER A 416 -31.20 15.56 25.51
C SER A 416 -31.10 14.27 24.67
N LYS A 417 -31.87 13.25 25.06
CA LYS A 417 -31.98 12.01 24.29
C LYS A 417 -33.09 12.19 23.26
N HIS A 418 -32.80 11.79 22.04
CA HIS A 418 -33.71 11.93 20.91
C HIS A 418 -34.18 10.58 20.40
N HIS A 419 -35.39 10.55 19.83
CA HIS A 419 -35.87 9.44 19.03
C HIS A 419 -35.52 9.70 17.57
N TRP A 420 -34.56 8.94 17.06
CA TRP A 420 -34.05 9.10 15.71
C TRP A 420 -34.89 8.31 14.71
N LEU A 421 -35.47 9.02 13.76
CA LEU A 421 -36.24 8.50 12.63
C LEU A 421 -35.35 8.42 11.38
N PRO A 422 -35.63 7.49 10.44
CA PRO A 422 -34.87 7.38 9.20
C PRO A 422 -35.05 8.65 8.35
N PHE A 423 -33.97 9.10 7.71
CA PHE A 423 -34.02 10.21 6.76
C PHE A 423 -33.45 9.79 5.40
N GLU A 424 -34.20 10.09 4.32
CA GLU A 424 -33.75 9.98 2.93
C GLU A 424 -33.21 11.35 2.47
N HIS A 425 -31.92 11.42 2.19
CA HIS A 425 -31.29 12.66 1.71
C HIS A 425 -31.76 13.01 0.29
N SER A 426 -31.90 14.31 0.01
CA SER A 426 -32.33 14.80 -1.31
C SER A 426 -31.31 14.49 -2.40
N ASP A 427 -30.03 14.72 -2.12
CA ASP A 427 -28.90 14.34 -2.98
C ASP A 427 -28.75 12.80 -3.06
N PRO A 428 -28.87 12.19 -4.26
CA PRO A 428 -28.66 10.76 -4.48
C PRO A 428 -27.32 10.22 -3.98
N LYS A 429 -26.24 11.01 -4.04
CA LYS A 429 -24.90 10.58 -3.58
C LYS A 429 -24.84 10.39 -2.08
N GLU A 430 -25.66 11.14 -1.35
CA GLU A 430 -25.71 11.14 0.11
C GLU A 430 -26.72 10.13 0.68
N ARG A 431 -27.53 9.50 -0.17
CA ARG A 431 -28.61 8.60 0.28
C ARG A 431 -28.10 7.38 1.03
N CYS A 432 -26.87 6.93 0.80
CA CYS A 432 -26.29 5.79 1.50
C CYS A 432 -25.42 6.19 2.71
N HIS A 433 -25.37 7.47 3.06
CA HIS A 433 -24.95 7.91 4.38
C HIS A 433 -26.13 7.84 5.37
N LEU A 434 -25.83 7.54 6.62
CA LEU A 434 -26.81 7.42 7.69
C LEU A 434 -27.16 8.81 8.22
N TYR A 435 -28.19 9.40 7.61
CA TYR A 435 -28.88 10.57 8.14
C TYR A 435 -30.09 10.14 8.97
N CYS A 436 -30.25 10.73 10.14
CA CYS A 436 -31.40 10.50 10.99
C CYS A 436 -32.03 11.82 11.42
N GLN A 437 -33.36 11.84 11.50
CA GLN A 437 -34.14 12.98 11.93
C GLN A 437 -34.59 12.83 13.39
N SER A 438 -34.35 13.87 14.19
CA SER A 438 -34.83 13.96 15.57
C SER A 438 -36.36 14.12 15.57
N LYS A 439 -37.07 13.26 16.30
CA LYS A 439 -38.54 13.38 16.48
C LYS A 439 -38.91 14.59 17.34
N GLU A 440 -38.04 14.96 18.27
CA GLU A 440 -38.27 16.02 19.26
C GLU A 440 -38.06 17.42 18.68
N THR A 441 -37.03 17.58 17.83
CA THR A 441 -36.63 18.90 17.29
C THR A 441 -36.82 19.04 15.79
N GLY A 442 -36.96 17.92 15.06
CA GLY A 442 -37.03 17.91 13.60
C GLY A 442 -35.68 18.04 12.90
N ASP A 443 -34.58 18.19 13.66
CA ASP A 443 -33.23 18.35 13.11
C ASP A 443 -32.75 17.07 12.42
N VAL A 444 -32.08 17.24 11.29
CA VAL A 444 -31.46 16.15 10.54
C VAL A 444 -29.96 16.16 10.82
N VAL A 445 -29.45 15.02 11.29
CA VAL A 445 -28.04 14.87 11.69
C VAL A 445 -27.39 13.76 10.88
N ASN A 446 -26.19 14.03 10.37
CA ASN A 446 -25.33 13.00 9.78
C ASN A 446 -24.62 12.23 10.90
N MET A 447 -24.84 10.92 10.97
CA MET A 447 -24.24 10.05 11.99
C MET A 447 -22.78 9.65 11.68
N GLN A 448 -22.16 10.26 10.65
CA GLN A 448 -20.79 10.01 10.19
C GLN A 448 -20.51 8.53 9.88
N ARG A 449 -21.52 7.81 9.38
CA ARG A 449 -21.43 6.41 9.00
C ARG A 449 -22.23 6.14 7.72
N MET A 450 -21.81 5.14 6.97
CA MET A 450 -22.60 4.59 5.88
C MET A 450 -23.71 3.68 6.43
N VAL A 451 -24.83 3.63 5.73
CA VAL A 451 -25.87 2.63 6.01
C VAL A 451 -25.36 1.24 5.67
N HIS A 452 -25.86 0.21 6.35
CA HIS A 452 -25.50 -1.17 6.07
C HIS A 452 -25.91 -1.62 4.67
N ASP A 453 -25.09 -2.45 4.02
CA ASP A 453 -25.36 -2.95 2.67
C ASP A 453 -26.67 -3.76 2.60
N GLY A 454 -27.52 -3.42 1.62
CA GLY A 454 -28.88 -3.92 1.48
C GLY A 454 -29.96 -3.00 2.09
N THR A 455 -29.57 -1.90 2.75
CA THR A 455 -30.52 -0.84 3.16
C THR A 455 -31.09 -0.15 1.92
N ARG A 456 -32.39 0.16 1.89
CA ARG A 456 -32.96 0.93 0.79
C ARG A 456 -32.37 2.33 0.74
N CYS A 457 -32.00 2.78 -0.45
CA CYS A 457 -31.55 4.16 -0.65
C CYS A 457 -32.69 5.11 -1.01
N SER A 458 -33.76 4.63 -1.64
CA SER A 458 -34.98 5.42 -1.84
C SER A 458 -36.23 4.62 -1.49
N TYR A 459 -37.18 5.29 -0.85
CA TYR A 459 -38.52 4.72 -0.61
C TYR A 459 -39.44 4.86 -1.83
N LYS A 460 -39.06 5.71 -2.81
CA LYS A 460 -39.83 5.94 -4.03
C LYS A 460 -39.50 4.94 -5.14
N GLU A 461 -38.26 4.47 -5.18
CA GLU A 461 -37.78 3.55 -6.20
C GLU A 461 -37.77 2.10 -5.66
N PRO A 462 -38.64 1.21 -6.17
CA PRO A 462 -38.63 -0.19 -5.82
C PRO A 462 -37.27 -0.80 -6.17
N TYR A 463 -36.72 -1.63 -5.28
CA TYR A 463 -35.45 -2.36 -5.47
C TYR A 463 -34.17 -1.50 -5.52
N SER A 464 -34.24 -0.23 -5.10
CA SER A 464 -33.06 0.60 -4.86
C SER A 464 -32.42 0.27 -3.50
N ILE A 465 -31.15 -0.11 -3.49
CA ILE A 465 -30.41 -0.51 -2.28
C ILE A 465 -29.01 0.11 -2.23
N CYS A 466 -28.48 0.28 -1.03
CA CYS A 466 -27.11 0.70 -0.78
C CYS A 466 -26.16 -0.48 -0.84
N VAL A 467 -25.07 -0.34 -1.59
CA VAL A 467 -23.99 -1.33 -1.71
C VAL A 467 -22.66 -0.58 -1.74
N ARG A 468 -21.81 -0.79 -0.73
CA ARG A 468 -20.51 -0.11 -0.53
C ARG A 468 -20.59 1.42 -0.61
N GLY A 469 -21.67 2.01 -0.10
CA GLY A 469 -21.88 3.45 -0.08
C GLY A 469 -22.55 4.04 -1.32
N ASP A 470 -22.77 3.25 -2.38
CA ASP A 470 -23.49 3.69 -3.58
C ASP A 470 -24.94 3.17 -3.59
N CYS A 471 -25.88 4.02 -4.04
CA CYS A 471 -27.27 3.64 -4.28
C CYS A 471 -27.38 2.97 -5.66
N VAL A 472 -27.72 1.68 -5.67
CA VAL A 472 -27.85 0.88 -6.89
C VAL A 472 -29.28 0.35 -7.05
N VAL A 473 -29.78 0.34 -8.29
CA VAL A 473 -31.09 -0.23 -8.62
C VAL A 473 -30.88 -1.68 -9.07
N SER A 474 -31.48 -2.63 -8.35
CA SER A 474 -31.41 -4.06 -8.68
C SER A 474 -32.62 -4.48 -9.52
N THR A 475 -32.42 -5.23 -10.60
CA THR A 475 -33.54 -5.78 -11.39
C THR A 475 -34.05 -7.09 -10.81
N ALA A 476 -35.35 -7.37 -10.99
CA ALA A 476 -36.06 -8.52 -10.44
C ALA A 476 -35.50 -9.91 -10.83
N SER A 477 -34.50 -9.98 -11.74
CA SER A 477 -33.79 -11.20 -12.15
C SER A 477 -32.46 -11.44 -11.41
N GLY A 478 -32.16 -10.72 -10.33
CA GLY A 478 -31.01 -11.02 -9.45
C GLY A 478 -29.63 -10.69 -10.05
N GLY A 479 -29.59 -9.90 -11.12
CA GLY A 479 -28.37 -9.33 -11.69
C GLY A 479 -28.45 -7.80 -11.69
N ALA A 480 -27.35 -7.14 -11.33
CA ALA A 480 -27.21 -5.70 -11.51
C ALA A 480 -27.33 -5.37 -13.01
N THR A 481 -28.13 -4.36 -13.37
CA THR A 481 -28.10 -3.81 -14.74
C THR A 481 -26.69 -3.32 -15.05
N PRO A 482 -26.05 -3.75 -16.16
CA PRO A 482 -24.72 -3.28 -16.54
C PRO A 482 -24.67 -1.76 -16.78
N LEU A 483 -25.82 -1.10 -16.99
CA LEU A 483 -25.87 0.28 -17.48
C LEU A 483 -25.37 1.34 -16.48
N LEU A 484 -25.49 1.14 -15.17
CA LEU A 484 -25.01 2.17 -14.20
C LEU A 484 -23.52 2.04 -13.86
N LEU A 485 -22.95 0.84 -13.96
CA LEU A 485 -21.50 0.62 -13.82
C LEU A 485 -20.72 1.01 -15.09
N LEU A 486 -21.36 0.96 -16.27
CA LEU A 486 -20.74 1.38 -17.53
C LEU A 486 -20.69 2.90 -17.73
N MET A 487 -21.60 3.68 -17.13
CA MET A 487 -21.65 5.14 -17.37
C MET A 487 -20.64 5.97 -16.57
N ARG A 488 -19.92 5.39 -15.59
CA ARG A 488 -18.74 6.05 -15.00
C ARG A 488 -17.41 5.66 -15.66
N ALA A 489 -17.39 4.64 -16.52
CA ALA A 489 -16.24 4.32 -17.36
C ALA A 489 -16.22 5.10 -18.70
N PHE A 490 -17.32 5.77 -19.04
CA PHE A 490 -17.46 6.60 -20.25
C PHE A 490 -18.05 7.96 -19.87
N GLY A 491 -17.24 8.78 -19.20
CA GLY A 491 -17.68 10.08 -18.68
C GLY A 491 -16.60 11.13 -18.58
N ASP A 492 -15.58 11.09 -19.45
CA ASP A 492 -14.85 12.29 -19.90
C ASP A 492 -13.95 11.96 -21.10
N HIS A 493 -14.56 11.87 -22.28
CA HIS A 493 -13.92 12.17 -23.58
C HIS A 493 -14.99 12.21 -24.68
N GLN A 494 -15.78 13.27 -24.71
CA GLN A 494 -16.34 13.77 -25.97
C GLN A 494 -15.53 14.98 -26.43
N GLY A 495 -14.37 14.71 -27.02
CA GLY A 495 -13.69 15.61 -27.94
C GLY A 495 -14.08 15.23 -29.36
N VAL A 496 -14.96 16.01 -29.98
CA VAL A 496 -15.36 15.91 -31.38
C VAL A 496 -14.14 16.06 -32.28
N VAL A 497 -13.76 15.02 -33.03
CA VAL A 497 -12.97 15.17 -34.26
C VAL A 497 -13.60 14.34 -35.38
N SER A 498 -14.34 15.04 -36.24
CA SER A 498 -14.74 14.53 -37.55
C SER A 498 -13.51 14.59 -38.47
N LYS A 499 -13.01 13.44 -38.91
CA LYS A 499 -12.16 13.34 -40.11
C LYS A 499 -12.67 12.23 -41.00
N LYS A 500 -13.26 12.64 -42.12
CA LYS A 500 -13.44 11.85 -43.34
C LYS A 500 -12.06 11.40 -43.83
N CYS A 501 -11.90 10.12 -44.15
CA CYS A 501 -10.87 9.67 -45.07
C CYS A 501 -11.51 9.43 -46.46
N PRO A 502 -10.78 9.70 -47.56
CA PRO A 502 -11.20 9.40 -48.92
C PRO A 502 -11.26 7.90 -49.21
#